data_AF-A0A2E4Y7R6-F1
#
_entry.id   AF-A0A2E4Y7R6-F1
#
_cell.length_a   1.000
_cell.length_b   1.000
_cell.length_c   1.000
_cell.angle_alpha   90.00
_cell.angle_beta   90.00
_cell.angle_gamma   90.00
#
_symmetry.space_group_name_H-M   'P 1'
#
loop_
_entity.id
_entity.type
_entity.pdbx_description
1 polymer ?
#
loop_
_entity_poly.entity_id
_entity_poly.type
_entity_poly.pdbx_seq_one_letter_code
_entity_poly.pdbx_strand_id
1 'polypeptide(L)'
;MFSYPYYYFEKKNNLISSREFNRYIKPQIRNIVSEYYFILKKMDPFQGQSINFQNHFNQIYSNWEIESKKCLTAKDFFCKKAFKTLHAKLVKFDKKTFMFLTSKVDPQKNNMEAKLKLNEQLGIILNYNYKALHLLEEYLLLKLKKESFYSKKKWEKIRNLLQKISIHSGNLLTLFLDEKMKRNFEFLRVNFIQNLEKKVVLEKDSSYILSRLGDLNLAWNSFHMRISKGNHKLNNNSKKTLKNMHSRWNSILKIILAKPN
;
A
#
# COMPACT_ATOMS: atom_id res chain seq x y z
N MET A 1 26.35 9.39 -22.86
CA MET A 1 26.05 9.03 -21.45
C MET A 1 25.14 10.13 -20.90
N PHE A 2 23.82 9.93 -20.87
CA PHE A 2 22.88 10.99 -20.47
C PHE A 2 22.68 10.95 -18.95
N SER A 3 23.33 11.85 -18.21
CA SER A 3 23.06 12.07 -16.80
C SER A 3 21.71 12.77 -16.67
N TYR A 4 20.68 12.03 -16.22
CA TYR A 4 19.44 12.66 -15.78
C TYR A 4 19.79 13.58 -14.60
N PRO A 5 19.41 14.86 -14.60
CA PRO A 5 19.72 15.75 -13.49
C PRO A 5 18.89 15.29 -12.29
N TYR A 6 19.51 14.51 -11.41
CA TYR A 6 18.97 14.22 -10.10
C TYR A 6 18.94 15.55 -9.35
N TYR A 7 17.76 16.16 -9.22
CA TYR A 7 17.61 17.35 -8.39
C TYR A 7 17.82 16.91 -6.94
N TYR A 8 19.05 17.05 -6.44
CA TYR A 8 19.37 16.78 -5.06
C TYR A 8 18.79 17.92 -4.23
N PHE A 9 17.67 17.65 -3.56
CA PHE A 9 17.03 18.63 -2.69
C PHE A 9 17.88 18.77 -1.43
N GLU A 10 18.63 19.87 -1.32
CA GLU A 10 19.40 20.18 -0.12
C GLU A 10 18.44 20.38 1.06
N LYS A 11 18.50 19.46 2.02
CA LYS A 11 17.63 19.40 3.20
C LYS A 11 17.71 20.63 4.11
N LYS A 12 18.71 21.50 3.92
CA LYS A 12 19.24 22.34 5.00
C LYS A 12 18.30 23.43 5.49
N ASN A 13 17.42 24.01 4.66
CA ASN A 13 16.64 25.19 5.07
C ASN A 13 15.10 25.06 4.95
N ASN A 14 14.57 23.98 4.35
CA ASN A 14 13.13 23.83 4.13
C ASN A 14 12.45 22.96 5.20
N LEU A 15 12.18 23.56 6.36
CA LEU A 15 11.35 22.95 7.40
C LEU A 15 9.86 23.22 7.11
N ILE A 16 9.10 22.14 6.87
CA ILE A 16 7.63 22.20 6.85
C ILE A 16 7.18 22.27 8.31
N SER A 17 6.49 23.35 8.69
CA SER A 17 5.91 23.45 10.03
C SER A 17 4.82 22.40 10.23
N SER A 18 4.64 21.96 11.48
CA SER A 18 3.57 21.02 11.84
C SER A 18 2.18 21.52 11.42
N ARG A 19 1.96 22.84 11.39
CA ARG A 19 0.70 23.45 10.93
C ARG A 19 0.53 23.28 9.43
N GLU A 20 1.54 23.61 8.63
CA GLU A 20 1.52 23.45 7.16
C GLU A 20 1.30 21.99 6.78
N PHE A 21 2.02 21.10 7.44
CA PHE A 21 1.92 19.66 7.22
C PHE A 21 0.50 19.15 7.49
N ASN A 22 -0.03 19.41 8.68
CA ASN A 22 -1.31 18.83 9.10
C ASN A 22 -2.53 19.48 8.43
N ARG A 23 -2.47 20.79 8.14
CA ARG A 23 -3.62 21.53 7.58
C ARG A 23 -3.63 21.59 6.06
N TYR A 24 -2.48 21.51 5.40
CA TYR A 24 -2.39 21.69 3.94
C TYR A 24 -1.84 20.46 3.23
N ILE A 25 -0.65 19.99 3.59
CA ILE A 25 0.02 18.93 2.82
C ILE A 25 -0.66 17.57 3.01
N LYS A 26 -0.86 17.14 4.25
CA LYS A 26 -1.44 15.83 4.56
C LYS A 26 -2.86 15.66 3.99
N PRO A 27 -3.79 16.63 4.09
CA PRO A 27 -5.11 16.50 3.47
C PRO A 27 -5.04 16.35 1.94
N GLN A 28 -4.15 17.10 1.28
CA GLN A 28 -3.96 16.99 -0.17
C GLN A 28 -3.42 15.60 -0.56
N ILE A 29 -2.46 15.07 0.19
CA ILE A 29 -1.93 13.72 -0.03
C ILE A 29 -2.99 12.65 0.19
N ARG A 30 -3.81 12.78 1.25
CA ARG A 30 -4.96 11.88 1.48
C ARG A 30 -5.92 11.89 0.30
N ASN A 31 -6.20 13.07 -0.27
CA ASN A 31 -7.05 13.19 -1.45
C ASN A 31 -6.40 12.53 -2.67
N ILE A 32 -5.12 12.74 -2.92
CA ILE A 32 -4.39 12.08 -4.03
C ILE A 32 -4.48 10.55 -3.91
N VAL A 33 -4.23 9.98 -2.72
CA VAL A 33 -4.35 8.53 -2.48
C VAL A 33 -5.78 8.06 -2.75
N SER A 34 -6.79 8.80 -2.29
CA SER A 34 -8.20 8.45 -2.48
C SER A 34 -8.62 8.55 -3.96
N GLU A 35 -8.15 9.57 -4.66
CA GLU A 35 -8.36 9.81 -6.09
C GLU A 35 -7.71 8.71 -6.95
N TYR A 36 -6.54 8.20 -6.56
CA TYR A 36 -5.91 7.04 -7.19
C TYR A 36 -6.80 5.80 -7.13
N TYR A 37 -7.29 5.43 -5.94
CA TYR A 37 -8.19 4.28 -5.79
C TYR A 37 -9.54 4.51 -6.45
N PHE A 38 -10.02 5.76 -6.51
CA PHE A 38 -11.23 6.12 -7.26
C PHE A 38 -11.07 5.87 -8.76
N ILE A 39 -9.94 6.28 -9.35
CA ILE A 39 -9.65 6.03 -10.77
C ILE A 39 -9.64 4.53 -11.04
N LEU A 40 -8.91 3.76 -10.23
CA LEU A 40 -8.93 2.29 -10.33
C LEU A 40 -10.35 1.75 -10.24
N LYS A 41 -11.13 2.11 -9.22
CA LYS A 41 -12.52 1.62 -9.08
C LYS A 41 -13.41 1.92 -10.30
N LYS A 42 -13.11 2.96 -11.09
CA LYS A 42 -13.87 3.34 -12.29
C LYS A 42 -13.40 2.66 -13.57
N MET A 43 -12.24 2.00 -13.56
CA MET A 43 -11.71 1.29 -14.71
C MET A 43 -12.34 -0.09 -14.87
N ASP A 44 -12.56 -0.81 -13.77
CA ASP A 44 -13.18 -2.13 -13.78
C ASP A 44 -14.07 -2.35 -12.53
N PRO A 45 -15.28 -2.92 -12.67
CA PRO A 45 -16.17 -3.24 -11.54
C PRO A 45 -15.52 -4.10 -10.45
N PHE A 46 -14.61 -5.00 -10.82
CA PHE A 46 -13.90 -5.89 -9.90
C PHE A 46 -12.89 -5.14 -9.01
N GLN A 47 -12.34 -4.02 -9.48
CA GLN A 47 -11.33 -3.28 -8.73
C GLN A 47 -11.89 -2.74 -7.41
N GLY A 48 -13.18 -2.43 -7.33
CA GLY A 48 -13.83 -2.07 -6.06
C GLY A 48 -13.72 -3.16 -4.99
N GLN A 49 -13.90 -4.43 -5.39
CA GLN A 49 -13.76 -5.57 -4.47
C GLN A 49 -12.30 -5.80 -4.08
N SER A 50 -11.38 -5.70 -5.05
CA SER A 50 -9.93 -5.83 -4.81
C SER A 50 -9.39 -4.75 -3.87
N ILE A 51 -9.84 -3.50 -4.01
CA ILE A 51 -9.49 -2.40 -3.11
C ILE A 51 -9.96 -2.71 -1.68
N ASN A 52 -11.21 -3.14 -1.51
CA ASN A 52 -11.74 -3.49 -0.20
C ASN A 52 -10.97 -4.66 0.44
N PHE A 53 -10.64 -5.69 -0.36
CA PHE A 53 -9.86 -6.83 0.08
C PHE A 53 -8.46 -6.42 0.55
N GLN A 54 -7.75 -5.64 -0.26
CA GLN A 54 -6.41 -5.16 0.07
C GLN A 54 -6.43 -4.23 1.28
N ASN A 55 -7.38 -3.29 1.36
CA ASN A 55 -7.51 -2.38 2.51
C ASN A 55 -7.74 -3.15 3.81
N HIS A 56 -8.58 -4.18 3.79
CA HIS A 56 -8.77 -5.05 4.94
C HIS A 56 -7.47 -5.74 5.36
N PHE A 57 -6.68 -6.26 4.42
CA PHE A 57 -5.38 -6.85 4.74
C PHE A 57 -4.37 -5.83 5.26
N ASN A 58 -4.25 -4.67 4.61
CA ASN A 58 -3.33 -3.60 5.01
C ASN A 58 -3.64 -3.08 6.42
N GLN A 59 -4.90 -3.08 6.84
CA GLN A 59 -5.28 -2.81 8.23
C GLN A 59 -4.76 -3.89 9.19
N ILE A 60 -4.85 -5.17 8.84
CA ILE A 60 -4.29 -6.26 9.65
C ILE A 60 -2.77 -6.09 9.77
N TYR A 61 -2.09 -5.87 8.65
CA TYR A 61 -0.64 -5.70 8.61
C TYR A 61 -0.16 -4.46 9.37
N SER A 62 -0.81 -3.32 9.21
CA SER A 62 -0.46 -2.08 9.92
C SER A 62 -0.68 -2.22 11.43
N ASN A 63 -1.79 -2.85 11.85
CA ASN A 63 -2.04 -3.14 13.26
C ASN A 63 -0.94 -4.04 13.84
N TRP A 64 -0.50 -5.05 13.07
CA TRP A 64 0.61 -5.90 13.47
C TRP A 64 1.92 -5.11 13.61
N GLU A 65 2.27 -4.26 12.66
CA GLU A 65 3.49 -3.43 12.73
C GLU A 65 3.49 -2.48 13.96
N ILE A 66 2.33 -2.04 14.41
CA ILE A 66 2.20 -1.19 15.61
C ILE A 66 2.31 -2.06 16.88
N GLU A 67 1.51 -3.11 16.98
CA GLU A 67 1.48 -3.97 18.17
C GLU A 67 2.81 -4.71 18.36
N SER A 68 3.45 -5.13 17.27
CA SER A 68 4.77 -5.78 17.29
C SER A 68 5.86 -4.94 17.93
N LYS A 69 5.88 -3.63 17.67
CA LYS A 69 6.84 -2.72 18.29
C LYS A 69 6.64 -2.64 19.81
N LYS A 70 5.38 -2.59 20.26
CA LYS A 70 5.05 -2.60 21.69
C LYS A 70 5.49 -3.90 22.36
N CYS A 71 5.38 -5.01 21.64
CA CYS A 71 5.80 -6.33 22.10
C CYS A 71 7.32 -6.46 22.24
N LEU A 72 8.10 -5.82 21.37
CA LEU A 72 9.57 -5.78 21.51
C LEU A 72 10.02 -4.92 22.70
N THR A 73 9.21 -3.94 23.10
CA THR A 73 9.51 -3.05 24.24
C THR A 73 8.94 -3.52 25.58
N ALA A 74 7.87 -4.32 25.59
CA ALA A 74 7.17 -4.75 26.80
C ALA A 74 7.24 -6.27 26.96
N LYS A 75 7.59 -6.75 28.17
CA LYS A 75 7.69 -8.18 28.49
C LYS A 75 6.39 -8.95 28.19
N ASP A 76 6.56 -10.20 27.72
CA ASP A 76 5.68 -11.33 27.34
C ASP A 76 4.14 -11.21 27.25
N PHE A 77 3.45 -10.52 28.18
CA PHE A 77 1.97 -10.51 28.23
C PHE A 77 1.35 -9.76 27.04
N PHE A 78 1.90 -8.60 26.69
CA PHE A 78 1.45 -7.81 25.54
C PHE A 78 1.65 -8.57 24.22
N CYS A 79 2.74 -9.32 24.13
CA CYS A 79 3.05 -10.18 22.99
C CYS A 79 1.96 -11.22 22.77
N LYS A 80 1.60 -11.99 23.79
CA LYS A 80 0.58 -13.03 23.67
C LYS A 80 -0.77 -12.48 23.19
N LYS A 81 -1.18 -11.31 23.69
CA LYS A 81 -2.41 -10.64 23.24
C LYS A 81 -2.32 -10.19 21.78
N ALA A 82 -1.20 -9.63 21.36
CA ALA A 82 -0.96 -9.22 19.98
C ALA A 82 -1.02 -10.43 19.01
N PHE A 83 -0.37 -11.54 19.36
CA PHE A 83 -0.40 -12.77 18.58
C PHE A 83 -1.80 -13.36 18.47
N LYS A 84 -2.56 -13.44 19.56
CA LYS A 84 -3.99 -13.87 19.53
C LYS A 84 -4.84 -12.97 18.65
N THR A 85 -4.63 -11.66 18.75
CA THR A 85 -5.39 -10.68 17.95
C THR A 85 -5.06 -10.81 16.46
N LEU A 86 -3.78 -10.99 16.12
CA LEU A 86 -3.36 -11.25 14.75
C LEU A 86 -3.96 -12.56 14.22
N HIS A 87 -3.87 -13.65 14.98
CA HIS A 87 -4.43 -14.96 14.61
C HIS A 87 -5.92 -14.84 14.28
N ALA A 88 -6.72 -14.26 15.18
CA ALA A 88 -8.15 -14.07 14.95
C ALA A 88 -8.45 -13.21 13.70
N LYS A 89 -7.63 -12.20 13.42
CA LYS A 89 -7.76 -11.37 12.20
C LYS A 89 -7.40 -12.15 10.93
N LEU A 90 -6.36 -12.98 10.97
CA LEU A 90 -5.93 -13.80 9.83
C LEU A 90 -6.92 -14.94 9.53
N VAL A 91 -7.53 -15.56 10.55
CA VAL A 91 -8.62 -16.53 10.34
C VAL A 91 -9.83 -15.86 9.67
N LYS A 92 -10.22 -14.65 10.10
CA LYS A 92 -11.29 -13.89 9.44
C LYS A 92 -10.92 -13.49 8.00
N PHE A 93 -9.65 -13.16 7.76
CA PHE A 93 -9.13 -12.86 6.44
C PHE A 93 -9.15 -14.09 5.52
N ASP A 94 -8.83 -15.27 6.06
CA ASP A 94 -8.88 -16.54 5.33
C ASP A 94 -10.28 -16.82 4.76
N LYS A 95 -11.30 -16.73 5.63
CA LYS A 95 -12.71 -16.88 5.23
C LYS A 95 -13.11 -15.91 4.13
N LYS A 96 -12.70 -14.64 4.24
CA LYS A 96 -12.96 -13.63 3.20
C LYS A 96 -12.25 -13.95 1.89
N THR A 97 -11.01 -14.46 1.96
CA THR A 97 -10.24 -14.86 0.77
C THR A 97 -10.91 -16.03 0.07
N PHE A 98 -11.40 -17.03 0.82
CA PHE A 98 -12.16 -18.15 0.28
C PHE A 98 -13.49 -17.69 -0.35
N MET A 99 -14.24 -16.80 0.31
CA MET A 99 -15.44 -16.19 -0.28
C MET A 99 -15.13 -15.42 -1.56
N PHE A 100 -13.97 -14.76 -1.63
CA PHE A 100 -13.54 -14.03 -2.80
C PHE A 100 -13.13 -14.96 -3.95
N LEU A 101 -12.60 -16.14 -3.65
CA LEU A 101 -12.24 -17.17 -4.62
C LEU A 101 -13.47 -17.90 -5.17
N THR A 102 -14.49 -18.09 -4.33
CA THR A 102 -15.73 -18.78 -4.69
C THR A 102 -16.82 -17.84 -5.21
N SER A 103 -16.66 -16.53 -5.04
CA SER A 103 -17.62 -15.57 -5.60
C SER A 103 -17.61 -15.66 -7.12
N LYS A 104 -18.82 -15.71 -7.70
CA LYS A 104 -19.02 -15.55 -9.14
C LYS A 104 -18.77 -14.09 -9.51
N VAL A 105 -17.54 -13.63 -9.38
CA VAL A 105 -17.12 -12.45 -10.13
C VAL A 105 -17.23 -12.89 -11.58
N ASP A 106 -18.11 -12.22 -12.31
CA ASP A 106 -18.25 -12.35 -13.75
C ASP A 106 -17.36 -11.27 -14.36
N PRO A 107 -16.03 -11.50 -14.50
CA PRO A 107 -15.27 -10.64 -15.38
C PRO A 107 -15.93 -10.78 -16.75
N GLN A 108 -16.10 -9.67 -17.46
CA GLN A 108 -16.63 -9.71 -18.82
C GLN A 108 -16.01 -10.90 -19.57
N LYS A 109 -16.83 -11.71 -20.26
CA LYS A 109 -16.54 -13.02 -20.89
C LYS A 109 -15.17 -13.16 -21.57
N ASN A 110 -14.50 -12.06 -21.91
CA ASN A 110 -13.24 -11.98 -22.64
C ASN A 110 -11.96 -11.99 -21.78
N ASN A 111 -12.02 -12.09 -20.44
CA ASN A 111 -10.81 -12.02 -19.60
C ASN A 111 -10.53 -13.27 -18.75
N MET A 112 -10.62 -14.45 -19.38
CA MET A 112 -10.31 -15.74 -18.75
C MET A 112 -8.89 -15.78 -18.17
N GLU A 113 -7.92 -15.18 -18.85
CA GLU A 113 -6.54 -15.08 -18.37
C GLU A 113 -6.43 -14.30 -17.06
N ALA A 114 -7.09 -13.14 -16.95
CA ALA A 114 -7.13 -12.38 -15.70
C ALA A 114 -7.82 -13.16 -14.57
N LYS A 115 -8.83 -13.99 -14.88
CA LYS A 115 -9.47 -14.88 -13.90
C LYS A 115 -8.53 -15.99 -13.42
N LEU A 116 -7.74 -16.59 -14.32
CA LEU A 116 -6.73 -17.58 -13.93
C LEU A 116 -5.66 -16.94 -13.04
N LYS A 117 -5.13 -15.78 -13.45
CA LYS A 117 -4.17 -15.01 -12.64
C LYS A 117 -4.78 -14.59 -11.30
N LEU A 118 -6.08 -14.31 -11.24
CA LEU A 118 -6.76 -14.00 -9.98
C LEU A 118 -6.70 -15.17 -9.01
N ASN A 119 -7.11 -16.34 -9.48
CA ASN A 119 -7.09 -17.57 -8.68
C ASN A 119 -5.66 -17.91 -8.23
N GLU A 120 -4.66 -17.72 -9.11
CA GLU A 120 -3.26 -17.88 -8.76
C GLU A 120 -2.84 -16.94 -7.62
N GLN A 121 -3.11 -15.64 -7.74
CA GLN A 121 -2.75 -14.67 -6.70
C GLN A 121 -3.47 -14.95 -5.37
N LEU A 122 -4.76 -15.31 -5.41
CA LEU A 122 -5.52 -15.69 -4.21
C LEU A 122 -4.99 -16.98 -3.57
N GLY A 123 -4.61 -17.98 -4.38
CA GLY A 123 -3.98 -19.21 -3.89
C GLY A 123 -2.64 -18.94 -3.21
N ILE A 124 -1.82 -18.05 -3.78
CA ILE A 124 -0.58 -17.60 -3.16
C ILE A 124 -0.85 -16.88 -1.83
N ILE A 125 -1.86 -16.00 -1.78
CA ILE A 125 -2.26 -15.30 -0.56
C ILE A 125 -2.69 -16.28 0.52
N LEU A 126 -3.54 -17.26 0.19
CA LEU A 126 -3.97 -18.32 1.11
C LEU A 126 -2.78 -19.10 1.66
N ASN A 127 -1.85 -19.53 0.79
CA ASN A 127 -0.65 -20.26 1.23
C ASN A 127 0.19 -19.46 2.24
N TYR A 128 0.42 -18.17 1.98
CA TYR A 128 1.14 -17.33 2.95
C TYR A 128 0.34 -17.08 4.23
N ASN A 129 -0.98 -16.96 4.14
CA ASN A 129 -1.85 -16.81 5.30
C ASN A 129 -1.80 -18.08 6.19
N TYR A 130 -1.88 -19.27 5.59
CA TYR A 130 -1.73 -20.54 6.32
C TYR A 130 -0.37 -20.68 6.98
N LYS A 131 0.71 -20.32 6.28
CA LYS A 131 2.07 -20.30 6.88
C LYS A 131 2.13 -19.35 8.08
N ALA A 132 1.48 -18.19 8.00
CA ALA A 132 1.44 -17.24 9.12
C ALA A 132 0.60 -17.77 10.28
N LEU A 133 -0.58 -18.35 10.01
CA LEU A 133 -1.45 -18.97 11.00
C LEU A 133 -0.76 -20.13 11.73
N HIS A 134 -0.11 -21.03 11.00
CA HIS A 134 0.65 -22.14 11.58
C HIS A 134 1.74 -21.65 12.53
N LEU A 135 2.53 -20.64 12.13
CA LEU A 135 3.55 -20.05 13.01
C LEU A 135 2.96 -19.39 14.26
N LEU A 136 1.78 -18.76 14.13
CA LEU A 136 1.05 -18.19 15.26
C LEU A 136 0.54 -19.27 16.21
N GLU A 137 0.01 -20.36 15.68
CA GLU A 137 -0.52 -21.48 16.45
C GLU A 137 0.58 -22.22 17.19
N GLU A 138 1.69 -22.52 16.52
CA GLU A 138 2.91 -23.06 17.16
C GLU A 138 3.30 -22.19 18.36
N TYR A 139 3.32 -20.86 18.15
CA TYR A 139 3.64 -19.92 19.21
C TYR A 139 2.60 -19.89 20.36
N LEU A 140 1.30 -19.99 20.05
CA LEU A 140 0.24 -19.92 21.06
C LEU A 140 0.07 -21.22 21.85
N LEU A 141 0.33 -22.37 21.23
CA LEU A 141 0.21 -23.72 21.81
C LEU A 141 1.37 -24.05 22.73
N LEU A 142 2.58 -23.65 22.33
CA LEU A 142 3.72 -23.69 23.21
C LEU A 142 3.45 -22.65 24.32
N LYS A 143 2.87 -23.06 25.46
CA LYS A 143 2.74 -22.27 26.70
C LYS A 143 4.16 -21.99 27.23
N LEU A 144 4.85 -21.04 26.63
CA LEU A 144 6.29 -20.91 26.77
C LEU A 144 6.65 -20.09 27.99
N LYS A 145 7.24 -20.74 28.99
CA LYS A 145 7.86 -20.14 30.18
C LYS A 145 9.23 -19.48 29.90
N LYS A 146 9.68 -19.38 28.63
CA LYS A 146 11.03 -18.89 28.27
C LYS A 146 10.99 -17.74 27.26
N GLU A 147 11.55 -16.59 27.66
CA GLU A 147 11.71 -15.36 26.87
C GLU A 147 12.43 -15.57 25.52
N SER A 148 13.28 -16.60 25.40
CA SER A 148 14.07 -16.89 24.18
C SER A 148 13.23 -17.19 22.92
N PHE A 149 11.96 -17.57 23.07
CA PHE A 149 11.08 -17.90 21.95
C PHE A 149 10.41 -16.69 21.31
N TYR A 150 10.38 -15.54 21.98
CA TYR A 150 9.98 -14.25 21.42
C TYR A 150 11.10 -13.59 20.61
N SER A 151 12.08 -14.39 20.15
CA SER A 151 13.20 -13.91 19.37
C SER A 151 12.74 -13.07 18.19
N LYS A 152 13.45 -11.96 17.96
CA LYS A 152 13.32 -11.08 16.80
C LYS A 152 13.23 -11.84 15.47
N LYS A 153 13.92 -12.99 15.37
CA LYS A 153 13.90 -13.88 14.19
C LYS A 153 12.51 -14.45 13.88
N LYS A 154 11.72 -14.87 14.88
CA LYS A 154 10.36 -15.38 14.65
C LYS A 154 9.40 -14.25 14.25
N TRP A 155 9.54 -13.07 14.84
CA TRP A 155 8.80 -11.87 14.45
C TRP A 155 9.03 -11.47 12.99
N GLU A 156 10.29 -11.44 12.57
CA GLU A 156 10.67 -11.14 11.19
C GLU A 156 10.07 -12.16 10.21
N LYS A 157 9.99 -13.44 10.59
CA LYS A 157 9.30 -14.44 9.75
C LYS A 157 7.82 -14.11 9.53
N ILE A 158 7.06 -13.81 10.60
CA ILE A 158 5.64 -13.44 10.47
C ILE A 158 5.50 -12.15 9.66
N ARG A 159 6.33 -11.14 9.97
CA ARG A 159 6.36 -9.88 9.22
C ARG A 159 6.58 -10.10 7.73
N ASN A 160 7.54 -10.95 7.36
CA ASN A 160 7.85 -11.26 5.97
C ASN A 160 6.68 -11.96 5.27
N LEU A 161 5.99 -12.87 5.95
CA LEU A 161 4.79 -13.51 5.40
C LEU A 161 3.66 -12.50 5.16
N LEU A 162 3.40 -11.61 6.13
CA LEU A 162 2.40 -10.56 5.98
C LEU A 162 2.76 -9.57 4.87
N GLN A 163 4.05 -9.23 4.74
CA GLN A 163 4.52 -8.38 3.65
C GLN A 163 4.26 -9.03 2.28
N LYS A 164 4.53 -10.34 2.14
CA LYS A 164 4.24 -11.08 0.90
C LYS A 164 2.74 -11.04 0.56
N ILE A 165 1.87 -11.25 1.54
CA ILE A 165 0.42 -11.12 1.34
C ILE A 165 0.03 -9.69 0.91
N SER A 166 0.64 -8.65 1.51
CA SER A 166 0.40 -7.25 1.13
C SER A 166 0.79 -6.98 -0.33
N ILE A 167 1.91 -7.54 -0.78
CA ILE A 167 2.36 -7.43 -2.17
C ILE A 167 1.36 -8.11 -3.12
N HIS A 168 1.02 -9.38 -2.87
CA HIS A 168 0.11 -10.13 -3.75
C HIS A 168 -1.31 -9.55 -3.75
N SER A 169 -1.82 -9.10 -2.60
CA SER A 169 -3.11 -8.39 -2.55
C SER A 169 -3.08 -7.06 -3.30
N GLY A 170 -1.93 -6.37 -3.34
CA GLY A 170 -1.73 -5.17 -4.14
C GLY A 170 -1.72 -5.43 -5.66
N ASN A 171 -1.32 -6.62 -6.11
CA ASN A 171 -1.35 -7.00 -7.51
C ASN A 171 -2.79 -7.22 -8.02
N LEU A 172 -3.73 -7.53 -7.12
CA LEU A 172 -5.15 -7.69 -7.48
C LEU A 172 -5.77 -6.38 -8.00
N LEU A 173 -5.25 -5.23 -7.57
CA LEU A 173 -5.76 -3.92 -7.95
C LEU A 173 -5.69 -3.62 -9.44
N THR A 174 -4.71 -4.19 -10.14
CA THR A 174 -4.36 -3.84 -11.52
C THR A 174 -4.54 -5.03 -12.46
N LEU A 175 -5.06 -6.15 -11.96
CA LEU A 175 -5.11 -7.44 -12.64
C LEU A 175 -5.92 -7.42 -13.95
N PHE A 176 -7.01 -6.65 -13.97
CA PHE A 176 -7.93 -6.55 -15.10
C PHE A 176 -7.62 -5.38 -16.03
N LEU A 177 -6.56 -4.62 -15.75
CA LEU A 177 -6.09 -3.57 -16.65
C LEU A 177 -5.29 -4.17 -17.80
N ASP A 178 -5.30 -3.50 -18.95
CA ASP A 178 -4.37 -3.83 -20.03
C ASP A 178 -2.92 -3.69 -19.56
N GLU A 179 -2.02 -4.49 -20.12
CA GLU A 179 -0.66 -4.64 -19.58
C GLU A 179 0.12 -3.31 -19.54
N LYS A 180 -0.18 -2.38 -20.46
CA LYS A 180 0.44 -1.04 -20.48
C LYS A 180 -0.09 -0.17 -19.34
N MET A 181 -1.41 -0.15 -19.11
CA MET A 181 -2.02 0.55 -17.97
C MET A 181 -1.60 -0.06 -16.64
N LYS A 182 -1.63 -1.40 -16.53
CA LYS A 182 -1.19 -2.15 -15.35
C LYS A 182 0.21 -1.72 -14.93
N ARG A 183 1.20 -1.76 -15.84
CA ARG A 183 2.58 -1.35 -15.54
C ARG A 183 2.68 0.09 -15.04
N ASN A 184 1.92 1.01 -15.63
CA ASN A 184 1.93 2.41 -15.21
C ASN A 184 1.31 2.59 -13.82
N PHE A 185 0.17 1.96 -13.54
CA PHE A 185 -0.50 2.05 -12.25
C PHE A 185 0.29 1.35 -11.14
N GLU A 186 0.87 0.18 -11.41
CA GLU A 186 1.77 -0.51 -10.47
C GLU A 186 3.01 0.32 -10.16
N PHE A 187 3.63 0.92 -11.18
CA PHE A 187 4.77 1.83 -11.00
C PHE A 187 4.40 3.00 -10.08
N LEU A 188 3.28 3.68 -10.34
CA LEU A 188 2.85 4.78 -9.48
C LEU A 188 2.50 4.29 -8.06
N ARG A 189 1.85 3.12 -7.95
CA ARG A 189 1.46 2.55 -6.66
C ARG A 189 2.67 2.36 -5.76
N VAL A 190 3.68 1.65 -6.25
CA VAL A 190 4.85 1.25 -5.47
C VAL A 190 5.74 2.46 -5.15
N ASN A 191 5.96 3.34 -6.12
CA ASN A 191 6.92 4.43 -5.97
C ASN A 191 6.34 5.70 -5.33
N PHE A 192 5.01 5.87 -5.38
CA PHE A 192 4.36 7.10 -4.92
C PHE A 192 3.23 6.82 -3.92
N ILE A 193 2.15 6.16 -4.35
CA ILE A 193 0.91 6.07 -3.55
C ILE A 193 1.08 5.31 -2.24
N GLN A 194 1.64 4.11 -2.28
CA GLN A 194 1.78 3.23 -1.11
C GLN A 194 2.68 3.87 -0.04
N ASN A 195 3.74 4.55 -0.48
CA ASN A 195 4.67 5.23 0.42
C ASN A 195 4.02 6.45 1.07
N LEU A 196 3.29 7.27 0.29
CA LEU A 196 2.57 8.42 0.83
C LEU A 196 1.45 8.00 1.80
N GLU A 197 0.69 6.97 1.46
CA GLU A 197 -0.35 6.41 2.32
C GLU A 197 0.25 5.95 3.66
N LYS A 198 1.31 5.15 3.62
CA LYS A 198 1.95 4.62 4.83
C LYS A 198 2.64 5.72 5.64
N LYS A 199 3.58 6.46 5.04
CA LYS A 199 4.47 7.38 5.75
C LYS A 199 3.79 8.69 6.11
N VAL A 200 2.99 9.24 5.21
CA VAL A 200 2.40 10.58 5.41
C VAL A 200 1.02 10.48 6.04
N VAL A 201 0.14 9.63 5.50
CA VAL A 201 -1.27 9.59 5.96
C VAL A 201 -1.36 8.87 7.30
N LEU A 202 -0.78 7.67 7.42
CA LEU A 202 -0.85 6.84 8.62
C LEU A 202 0.19 7.24 9.67
N GLU A 203 1.48 7.23 9.32
CA GLU A 203 2.58 7.50 10.27
C GLU A 203 2.77 9.00 10.58
N LYS A 204 2.17 9.91 9.79
CA LYS A 204 2.28 11.37 9.95
C LYS A 204 3.72 11.89 9.88
N ASP A 205 4.60 11.20 9.16
CA ASP A 205 6.01 11.55 9.02
C ASP A 205 6.18 12.65 7.96
N SER A 206 6.30 13.90 8.41
CA SER A 206 6.54 15.06 7.54
C SER A 206 7.94 15.05 6.93
N SER A 207 8.92 14.46 7.62
CA SER A 207 10.32 14.40 7.18
C SER A 207 10.50 13.50 5.96
N TYR A 208 9.64 12.48 5.83
CA TYR A 208 9.63 11.57 4.69
C TYR A 208 9.50 12.31 3.36
N ILE A 209 8.53 13.24 3.25
CA ILE A 209 8.26 13.98 2.01
C ILE A 209 9.50 14.79 1.58
N LEU A 210 10.13 15.48 2.53
CA LEU A 210 11.32 16.30 2.27
C LEU A 210 12.49 15.42 1.82
N SER A 211 12.70 14.28 2.48
CA SER A 211 13.81 13.37 2.17
C SER A 211 13.67 12.64 0.83
N ARG A 212 12.46 12.54 0.28
CA ARG A 212 12.16 11.79 -0.96
C ARG A 212 11.47 12.65 -2.02
N LEU A 213 11.51 13.98 -1.90
CA LEU A 213 10.77 14.90 -2.76
C LEU A 213 11.08 14.68 -4.24
N GLY A 214 12.37 14.53 -4.57
CA GLY A 214 12.85 14.28 -5.93
C GLY A 214 12.29 12.98 -6.52
N ASP A 215 12.41 11.87 -5.79
CA ASP A 215 11.89 10.56 -6.24
C ASP A 215 10.36 10.57 -6.39
N LEU A 216 9.65 11.18 -5.44
CA LEU A 216 8.19 11.31 -5.49
C LEU A 216 7.78 12.13 -6.71
N ASN A 217 8.45 13.25 -6.96
CA ASN A 217 8.17 14.09 -8.12
C ASN A 217 8.49 13.37 -9.44
N LEU A 218 9.60 12.64 -9.50
CA LEU A 218 9.98 11.85 -10.67
C LEU A 218 8.94 10.75 -10.96
N ALA A 219 8.51 10.02 -9.94
CA ALA A 219 7.50 8.96 -10.08
C ALA A 219 6.17 9.53 -10.56
N TRP A 220 5.69 10.62 -9.95
CA TRP A 220 4.44 11.26 -10.33
C TRP A 220 4.48 11.80 -11.77
N ASN A 221 5.51 12.56 -12.13
CA ASN A 221 5.61 13.17 -13.45
C ASN A 221 5.82 12.14 -14.55
N SER A 222 6.61 11.09 -14.28
CA SER A 222 6.79 9.97 -15.22
C SER A 222 5.46 9.27 -15.50
N PHE A 223 4.67 8.99 -14.45
CA PHE A 223 3.33 8.42 -14.61
C PHE A 223 2.40 9.36 -15.39
N HIS A 224 2.32 10.63 -14.98
CA HIS A 224 1.43 11.61 -15.60
C HIS A 224 1.74 11.80 -17.09
N MET A 225 3.02 11.86 -17.48
CA MET A 225 3.42 11.91 -18.89
C MET A 225 3.00 10.66 -19.66
N ARG A 226 3.28 9.46 -19.12
CA ARG A 226 2.95 8.19 -19.80
C ARG A 226 1.45 8.03 -20.03
N ILE A 227 0.63 8.44 -19.05
CA ILE A 227 -0.82 8.36 -19.14
C ILE A 227 -1.41 9.45 -20.05
N SER A 228 -0.87 10.66 -20.01
CA SER A 228 -1.40 11.80 -20.79
C SER A 228 -1.02 11.74 -22.27
N LYS A 229 0.20 11.29 -22.59
CA LYS A 229 0.71 11.17 -23.97
C LYS A 229 0.45 9.79 -24.59
N GLY A 230 0.19 8.76 -23.78
CA GLY A 230 -0.21 7.46 -24.30
C GLY A 230 -1.67 7.50 -24.76
N ASN A 231 -1.99 6.84 -25.88
CA ASN A 231 -3.36 6.60 -26.34
C ASN A 231 -4.14 5.65 -25.41
N HIS A 232 -4.25 6.01 -24.14
CA HIS A 232 -4.93 5.25 -23.11
C HIS A 232 -6.41 5.64 -23.06
N LYS A 233 -7.30 4.65 -23.11
CA LYS A 233 -8.76 4.84 -23.00
C LYS A 233 -9.18 5.12 -21.55
N LEU A 234 -8.76 6.26 -21.00
CA LEU A 234 -9.34 6.80 -19.77
C LEU A 234 -10.64 7.54 -20.09
N ASN A 235 -11.70 7.28 -19.32
CA ASN A 235 -12.92 8.08 -19.39
C ASN A 235 -12.64 9.54 -18.95
N ASN A 236 -13.48 10.47 -19.39
CA ASN A 236 -13.28 11.90 -19.15
C ASN A 236 -13.23 12.25 -17.65
N ASN A 237 -14.01 11.55 -16.83
CA ASN A 237 -14.00 11.74 -15.38
C ASN A 237 -12.64 11.35 -14.77
N SER A 238 -12.06 10.23 -15.17
CA SER A 238 -10.74 9.78 -14.69
C SER A 238 -9.62 10.72 -15.17
N LYS A 239 -9.72 11.25 -16.40
CA LYS A 239 -8.80 12.29 -16.90
C LYS A 239 -8.89 13.57 -16.06
N LYS A 240 -10.10 14.01 -15.72
CA LYS A 240 -10.31 15.18 -14.83
C LYS A 240 -9.74 14.92 -13.44
N THR A 241 -9.99 13.75 -12.86
CA THR A 241 -9.42 13.36 -11.56
C THR A 241 -7.88 13.35 -11.61
N LEU A 242 -7.27 12.83 -12.67
CA LEU A 242 -5.82 12.82 -12.82
C LEU A 242 -5.23 14.24 -12.88
N LYS A 243 -5.88 15.16 -13.60
CA LYS A 243 -5.50 16.58 -13.62
C LYS A 243 -5.60 17.21 -12.23
N ASN A 244 -6.64 16.88 -11.48
CA ASN A 244 -6.80 17.35 -10.10
C ASN A 244 -5.65 16.86 -9.20
N MET A 245 -5.33 15.56 -9.26
CA MET A 245 -4.19 14.99 -8.52
C MET A 245 -2.89 15.73 -8.85
N HIS A 246 -2.66 16.05 -10.13
CA HIS A 246 -1.46 16.78 -10.57
C HIS A 246 -1.41 18.20 -9.99
N SER A 247 -2.54 18.91 -10.03
CA SER A 247 -2.65 20.25 -9.43
C SER A 247 -2.42 20.24 -7.92
N ARG A 248 -2.95 19.23 -7.21
CA ARG A 248 -2.71 19.05 -5.76
C ARG A 248 -1.24 18.80 -5.46
N TRP A 249 -0.58 17.94 -6.23
CA TRP A 249 0.85 17.69 -6.07
C TRP A 249 1.67 18.97 -6.30
N ASN A 250 1.38 19.73 -7.37
CA ASN A 250 2.05 21.00 -7.62
C ASN A 250 1.81 22.02 -6.50
N SER A 251 0.63 22.03 -5.89
CA SER A 251 0.34 22.88 -4.72
C SER A 251 1.19 22.48 -3.51
N ILE A 252 1.39 21.18 -3.27
CA ILE A 252 2.30 20.68 -2.22
C ILE A 252 3.73 21.12 -2.52
N LEU A 253 4.21 20.96 -3.76
CA LEU A 253 5.54 21.40 -4.16
C LEU A 253 5.73 22.90 -3.94
N LYS A 254 4.75 23.73 -4.31
CA LYS A 254 4.82 25.17 -4.05
C LYS A 254 4.98 25.47 -2.56
N ILE A 255 4.24 24.81 -1.67
CA ILE A 255 4.39 25.03 -0.21
C ILE A 255 5.79 24.64 0.27
N ILE A 256 6.34 23.55 -0.26
CA ILE A 256 7.66 23.04 0.14
C ILE A 256 8.80 23.90 -0.41
N LEU A 257 8.66 24.39 -1.65
CA LEU A 257 9.69 25.10 -2.41
C LEU A 257 9.60 26.63 -2.30
N ALA A 258 8.47 27.19 -1.86
CA ALA A 258 8.30 28.64 -1.75
C ALA A 258 9.02 29.26 -0.53
N LYS A 259 9.69 28.46 0.29
CA LYS A 259 10.52 28.98 1.38
C LYS A 259 11.90 29.32 0.81
N PRO A 260 12.36 30.58 0.96
CA PRO A 260 13.70 30.97 0.54
C PRO A 260 14.74 30.20 1.35
N ASN A 261 15.83 29.81 0.69
CA ASN A 261 17.05 29.33 1.34
C ASN A 261 17.63 30.41 2.24
#